data_AF-A0A1T5JJU2-F1
#
_entry.id   AF-A0A1T5JJU2-F1
#
_cell.length_a   1.000
_cell.length_b   1.000
_cell.length_c   1.000
_cell.angle_alpha   90.00
_cell.angle_beta   90.00
_cell.angle_gamma   90.00
#
_symmetry.space_group_name_H-M   'P 1'
#
loop_
_entity.id
_entity.type
_entity.pdbx_description
1 polymer ?
#
loop_
_entity_poly.entity_id
_entity_poly.type
_entity_poly.pdbx_seq_one_letter_code
_entity_poly.pdbx_strand_id
1 'polypeptide(L)'
;MKTLLRIVVSALLTYGLLILSACESRKSETVEGLKKDLHATKENIQEEREELSKDLRELRDAIDEKIEAVNHKMDDASEDGKRKLNKANDELKEERARVEKALDKVENSSEETWKDVRKSARNTFKDVKRGFNELGDRLAVLFE
;
A
#
# COMPACT_ATOMS: atom_id res chain seq x y z
N MET A 1 65.88 -27.59 23.84
CA MET A 1 64.72 -26.68 23.69
C MET A 1 64.25 -26.45 22.24
N LYS A 2 64.85 -27.07 21.20
CA LYS A 2 64.36 -26.94 19.80
C LYS A 2 63.44 -28.09 19.34
N THR A 3 63.46 -29.21 20.06
CA THR A 3 62.60 -30.38 19.81
C THR A 3 61.23 -30.24 20.49
N LEU A 4 61.18 -29.60 21.66
CA LEU A 4 59.92 -29.33 22.37
C LEU A 4 59.04 -28.29 21.67
N LEU A 5 59.64 -27.30 20.99
CA LEU A 5 58.90 -26.30 20.20
C LEU A 5 58.25 -26.91 18.94
N ARG A 6 58.86 -27.95 18.34
CA ARG A 6 58.33 -28.63 17.15
C ARG A 6 57.17 -29.57 17.45
N ILE A 7 57.12 -30.14 18.65
CA ILE A 7 56.01 -31.03 19.06
C ILE A 7 54.75 -30.22 19.36
N VAL A 8 54.87 -29.03 19.96
CA VAL A 8 53.73 -28.13 20.24
C VAL A 8 53.12 -27.56 18.95
N VAL A 9 53.93 -27.23 17.94
CA VAL A 9 53.44 -26.74 16.64
C VAL A 9 52.76 -27.85 15.82
N SER A 10 53.18 -29.12 15.99
CA SER A 10 52.60 -30.26 15.27
C SER A 10 51.30 -30.78 15.89
N ALA A 11 51.06 -30.51 17.18
CA ALA A 11 49.82 -30.86 17.87
C ALA A 11 48.66 -29.88 17.59
N LEU A 12 48.95 -28.69 17.06
CA LEU A 12 47.92 -27.67 16.75
C LEU A 12 47.35 -27.78 15.33
N LEU A 13 47.98 -28.55 14.42
CA LEU A 13 47.49 -28.76 13.05
C LEU A 13 46.59 -29.99 12.88
N THR A 14 46.50 -30.86 13.89
CA THR A 14 45.65 -32.07 13.85
C THR A 14 44.35 -31.94 14.65
N TYR A 15 44.16 -30.85 15.40
CA TYR A 15 42.91 -30.56 16.12
C TYR A 15 41.92 -29.68 15.33
N GLY A 16 42.23 -29.37 14.07
CA GLY A 16 41.37 -28.59 13.16
C GLY A 16 40.42 -29.42 12.29
N LEU A 17 40.35 -30.74 12.49
CA LEU A 17 39.60 -31.66 11.61
C LEU A 17 38.49 -32.46 12.33
N LEU A 18 37.91 -31.92 13.40
CA LEU A 18 36.81 -32.56 14.15
C LEU A 18 35.63 -31.62 14.43
N ILE A 19 35.22 -30.78 13.46
CA ILE A 19 33.98 -29.97 13.58
C ILE A 19 32.96 -30.27 12.44
N LEU A 20 33.19 -31.29 11.60
CA LEU A 20 32.20 -31.67 10.57
C LEU A 20 31.31 -32.87 10.95
N SER A 21 31.33 -33.33 12.19
CA SER A 21 30.49 -34.46 12.66
C SER A 21 29.48 -34.09 13.75
N ALA A 22 29.08 -32.82 13.84
CA ALA A 22 27.86 -32.40 14.54
C ALA A 22 26.76 -32.05 13.53
N CYS A 23 26.40 -33.04 12.71
CA CYS A 23 25.15 -33.04 11.96
C CYS A 23 24.20 -34.02 12.63
N GLU A 24 23.72 -33.68 13.82
CA GLU A 24 22.49 -34.27 14.35
C GLU A 24 21.90 -33.29 15.36
N SER A 25 20.66 -32.87 15.12
CA SER A 25 19.96 -31.74 15.77
C SER A 25 20.21 -30.36 15.16
N ARG A 26 20.10 -30.23 13.83
CA ARG A 26 19.58 -28.98 13.28
C ARG A 26 18.12 -28.91 13.72
N LYS A 27 17.92 -28.23 14.86
CA LYS A 27 16.64 -27.87 15.44
C LYS A 27 15.63 -27.68 14.32
N SER A 28 14.59 -28.50 14.34
CA SER A 28 13.30 -28.18 13.77
C SER A 28 12.87 -26.83 14.37
N GLU A 29 13.38 -25.73 13.83
CA GLU A 29 12.69 -24.44 13.82
C GLU A 29 11.49 -24.60 12.88
N THR A 30 10.55 -25.38 13.41
CA THR A 30 9.11 -25.20 13.37
C THR A 30 8.58 -24.70 12.03
N VAL A 31 8.35 -25.63 11.09
CA VAL A 31 7.41 -25.45 9.98
C VAL A 31 6.07 -24.87 10.48
N GLU A 32 5.69 -25.21 11.71
CA GLU A 32 4.49 -24.70 12.39
C GLU A 32 4.61 -23.24 12.85
N GLY A 33 5.80 -22.82 13.31
CA GLY A 33 6.09 -21.42 13.64
C GLY A 33 6.14 -20.55 12.38
N LEU A 34 6.79 -21.05 11.32
CA LEU A 34 6.81 -20.39 10.01
C LEU A 34 5.41 -20.22 9.42
N LYS A 35 4.55 -21.24 9.55
CA LYS A 35 3.14 -21.17 9.12
C LYS A 35 2.35 -20.14 9.93
N LYS A 36 2.57 -20.06 11.24
CA LYS A 36 1.91 -19.10 12.12
C LYS A 36 2.32 -17.66 11.80
N ASP A 37 3.60 -17.41 11.60
CA ASP A 37 4.11 -16.08 11.24
C ASP A 37 3.64 -15.64 9.85
N LEU A 38 3.59 -16.58 8.89
CA LEU A 38 3.02 -16.34 7.56
C LEU A 38 1.51 -16.05 7.63
N HIS A 39 0.75 -16.80 8.43
CA HIS A 39 -0.68 -16.58 8.61
C HIS A 39 -0.99 -15.21 9.22
N ALA A 40 -0.29 -14.85 10.30
CA ALA A 40 -0.46 -13.55 10.94
C ALA A 40 -0.09 -12.38 10.01
N THR A 41 0.92 -12.56 9.15
CA THR A 41 1.27 -11.57 8.12
C THR A 41 0.17 -11.46 7.05
N LYS A 42 -0.42 -12.59 6.62
CA LYS A 42 -1.51 -12.60 5.65
C LYS A 42 -2.78 -11.95 6.18
N GLU A 43 -3.18 -12.25 7.41
CA GLU A 43 -4.34 -11.63 8.07
C GLU A 43 -4.18 -10.11 8.13
N ASN A 44 -3.01 -9.62 8.54
CA ASN A 44 -2.71 -8.19 8.58
C ASN A 44 -2.80 -7.53 7.18
N ILE A 45 -2.27 -8.18 6.15
CA ILE A 45 -2.40 -7.70 4.76
C ILE A 45 -3.87 -7.65 4.32
N GLN A 46 -4.69 -8.63 4.70
CA GLN A 46 -6.11 -8.65 4.37
C GLN A 46 -6.86 -7.50 5.05
N GLU A 47 -6.65 -7.30 6.35
CA GLU A 47 -7.27 -6.18 7.10
C GLU A 47 -6.87 -4.82 6.50
N GLU A 48 -5.58 -4.60 6.22
CA GLU A 48 -5.12 -3.35 5.62
C GLU A 48 -5.67 -3.14 4.19
N ARG A 49 -5.92 -4.22 3.43
CA ARG A 49 -6.56 -4.17 2.11
C ARG A 49 -8.00 -3.75 2.23
N GLU A 50 -8.75 -4.35 3.14
CA GLU A 50 -10.15 -4.04 3.35
C GLU A 50 -10.35 -2.59 3.81
N GLU A 51 -9.54 -2.12 4.76
CA GLU A 51 -9.55 -0.73 5.21
C GLU A 51 -9.27 0.24 4.06
N LEU A 52 -8.18 0.01 3.30
CA LEU A 52 -7.81 0.90 2.22
C LEU A 52 -8.81 0.86 1.05
N SER A 53 -9.36 -0.30 0.72
CA SER A 53 -10.43 -0.42 -0.28
C SER A 53 -11.68 0.31 0.17
N LYS A 54 -12.04 0.23 1.45
CA LYS A 54 -13.17 0.98 2.01
C LYS A 54 -12.95 2.49 1.89
N ASP A 55 -11.81 2.99 2.33
CA ASP A 55 -11.46 4.42 2.23
C ASP A 55 -11.55 4.93 0.77
N LEU A 56 -11.05 4.16 -0.19
CA LEU A 56 -11.10 4.51 -1.61
C LEU A 56 -12.54 4.49 -2.15
N ARG A 57 -13.36 3.51 -1.77
CA ARG A 57 -14.78 3.45 -2.16
C ARG A 57 -15.54 4.65 -1.60
N GLU A 58 -15.37 4.96 -0.32
CA GLU A 58 -16.01 6.13 0.31
C GLU A 58 -15.61 7.44 -0.39
N LEU A 59 -14.33 7.60 -0.75
CA LEU A 59 -13.87 8.77 -1.49
C LEU A 59 -14.46 8.83 -2.90
N ARG A 60 -14.53 7.71 -3.62
CA ARG A 60 -15.16 7.64 -4.94
C ARG A 60 -16.62 8.01 -4.88
N ASP A 61 -17.35 7.44 -3.92
CA ASP A 61 -18.79 7.66 -3.78
C ASP A 61 -19.08 9.14 -3.41
N ALA A 62 -18.25 9.76 -2.56
CA ALA A 62 -18.32 11.19 -2.29
C ALA A 62 -18.05 12.08 -3.52
N ILE A 63 -17.13 11.64 -4.41
CA ILE A 63 -16.89 12.32 -5.70
C ILE A 63 -18.12 12.18 -6.61
N ASP A 64 -18.74 11.01 -6.66
CA ASP A 64 -19.96 10.76 -7.44
C ASP A 64 -21.13 11.64 -6.99
N GLU A 65 -21.35 11.74 -5.68
CA GLU A 65 -22.36 12.67 -5.12
C GLU A 65 -22.09 14.12 -5.52
N LYS A 66 -20.82 14.55 -5.54
CA LYS A 66 -20.45 15.91 -5.95
C LYS A 66 -20.66 16.12 -7.46
N ILE A 67 -20.35 15.13 -8.29
CA ILE A 67 -20.62 15.16 -9.73
C ILE A 67 -22.11 15.36 -9.98
N GLU A 68 -22.98 14.61 -9.29
CA GLU A 68 -24.43 14.75 -9.40
C GLU A 68 -24.89 16.17 -9.00
N ALA A 69 -24.39 16.68 -7.87
CA ALA A 69 -24.72 18.04 -7.42
C ALA A 69 -24.29 19.12 -8.41
N VAL A 70 -23.09 18.98 -9.00
CA VAL A 70 -22.58 19.90 -10.02
C VAL A 70 -23.43 19.84 -11.29
N ASN A 71 -23.77 18.64 -11.77
CA ASN A 71 -24.64 18.46 -12.94
C ASN A 71 -26.00 19.11 -12.72
N HIS A 72 -26.62 18.94 -11.55
CA HIS A 72 -27.90 19.56 -11.26
C HIS A 72 -27.82 21.10 -11.24
N LYS A 73 -26.75 21.65 -10.65
CA LYS A 73 -26.56 23.11 -10.61
C LYS A 73 -26.32 23.74 -11.98
N MET A 74 -25.83 22.97 -12.97
CA MET A 74 -25.64 23.47 -14.33
C MET A 74 -26.94 23.86 -15.02
N ASP A 75 -28.06 23.19 -14.70
CA ASP A 75 -29.34 23.42 -15.37
C ASP A 75 -29.84 24.86 -15.15
N ASP A 76 -29.60 25.40 -13.96
CA ASP A 76 -30.03 26.75 -13.55
C ASP A 76 -28.92 27.82 -13.66
N ALA A 77 -27.69 27.43 -14.04
CA ALA A 77 -26.56 28.33 -14.07
C ALA A 77 -26.58 29.25 -15.30
N SER A 78 -26.03 30.47 -15.14
CA SER A 78 -25.70 31.33 -16.29
C SER A 78 -24.68 30.65 -17.21
N GLU A 79 -24.53 31.12 -18.44
CA GLU A 79 -23.56 30.56 -19.38
C GLU A 79 -22.11 30.59 -18.86
N ASP A 80 -21.76 31.60 -18.07
CA ASP A 80 -20.45 31.64 -17.38
C ASP A 80 -20.35 30.63 -16.24
N GLY A 81 -21.42 30.51 -15.45
CA GLY A 81 -21.53 29.49 -14.41
C GLY A 81 -21.40 28.07 -14.98
N LYS A 82 -22.14 27.76 -16.05
CA LYS A 82 -22.07 26.47 -16.75
C LYS A 82 -20.65 26.12 -17.21
N ARG A 83 -19.91 27.07 -17.77
CA ARG A 83 -18.50 26.83 -18.17
C ARG A 83 -17.62 26.46 -16.98
N LYS A 84 -17.75 27.17 -15.86
CA LYS A 84 -16.99 26.89 -14.64
C LYS A 84 -17.37 25.55 -14.02
N LEU A 85 -18.67 25.25 -13.97
CA LEU A 85 -19.18 23.97 -13.50
C LEU A 85 -18.74 22.81 -14.40
N ASN A 86 -18.69 22.99 -15.71
CA ASN A 86 -18.25 21.95 -16.64
C ASN A 86 -16.80 21.59 -16.39
N LYS A 87 -15.93 22.60 -16.23
CA LYS A 87 -14.54 22.39 -15.87
C LYS A 87 -14.40 21.64 -14.53
N ALA A 88 -15.15 22.05 -13.51
CA ALA A 88 -15.16 21.36 -12.22
C ALA A 88 -15.64 19.90 -12.34
N ASN A 89 -16.66 19.64 -13.15
CA ASN A 89 -17.18 18.30 -13.38
C ASN A 89 -16.15 17.39 -14.07
N ASP A 90 -15.40 17.92 -15.02
CA ASP A 90 -14.33 17.17 -15.70
C ASP A 90 -13.20 16.85 -14.72
N GLU A 91 -12.79 17.81 -13.88
CA GLU A 91 -11.80 17.58 -12.81
C GLU A 91 -12.28 16.49 -11.83
N LEU A 92 -13.56 16.51 -11.40
CA LEU A 92 -14.12 15.46 -10.54
C LEU A 92 -14.08 14.07 -11.20
N LYS A 93 -14.40 13.97 -12.49
CA LYS A 93 -14.36 12.70 -13.23
C LYS A 93 -12.94 12.16 -13.34
N GLU A 94 -11.96 13.03 -13.56
CA GLU A 94 -10.55 12.64 -13.55
C GLU A 94 -10.12 12.10 -12.19
N GLU A 95 -10.49 12.80 -11.11
CA GLU A 95 -10.19 12.36 -9.74
C GLU A 95 -10.87 11.03 -9.39
N ARG A 96 -12.15 10.86 -9.77
CA ARG A 96 -12.89 9.60 -9.64
C ARG A 96 -12.16 8.45 -10.33
N ALA A 97 -11.71 8.65 -11.56
CA ALA A 97 -10.99 7.64 -12.32
C ALA A 97 -9.65 7.26 -11.69
N ARG A 98 -8.94 8.22 -11.06
CA ARG A 98 -7.72 7.94 -10.29
C ARG A 98 -7.99 7.07 -9.07
N VAL A 99 -9.07 7.35 -8.34
CA VAL A 99 -9.49 6.53 -7.19
C VAL A 99 -9.87 5.13 -7.62
N GLU A 100 -10.68 4.98 -8.67
CA GLU A 100 -11.07 3.67 -9.19
C GLU A 100 -9.84 2.84 -9.59
N LYS A 101 -8.89 3.43 -10.30
CA LYS A 101 -7.64 2.76 -10.67
C LYS A 101 -6.79 2.36 -9.46
N ALA A 102 -6.83 3.14 -8.37
CA ALA A 102 -6.14 2.80 -7.14
C ALA A 102 -6.85 1.64 -6.42
N LEU A 103 -8.18 1.66 -6.39
CA LEU A 103 -9.01 0.60 -5.83
C LEU A 103 -8.78 -0.73 -6.56
N ASP A 104 -8.81 -0.72 -7.89
CA ASP A 104 -8.51 -1.90 -8.72
C ASP A 104 -7.15 -2.51 -8.39
N LYS A 105 -6.13 -1.66 -8.19
CA LYS A 105 -4.79 -2.14 -7.83
C LYS A 105 -4.76 -2.77 -6.44
N VAL A 106 -5.44 -2.18 -5.46
CA VAL A 106 -5.55 -2.72 -4.09
C VAL A 106 -6.24 -4.08 -4.14
N GLU A 107 -7.37 -4.17 -4.83
CA GLU A 107 -8.17 -5.39 -4.94
C GLU A 107 -7.45 -6.52 -5.69
N ASN A 108 -6.63 -6.21 -6.70
CA ASN A 108 -5.91 -7.19 -7.51
C ASN A 108 -4.45 -7.43 -7.09
N SER A 109 -3.99 -6.80 -6.01
CA SER A 109 -2.60 -6.97 -5.55
C SER A 109 -2.31 -8.36 -4.98
N SER A 110 -1.06 -8.80 -5.13
CA SER A 110 -0.53 -9.98 -4.44
C SER A 110 0.14 -9.59 -3.13
N GLU A 111 0.40 -10.56 -2.25
CA GLU A 111 1.18 -10.33 -1.01
C GLU A 111 2.57 -9.73 -1.32
N GLU A 112 3.20 -10.18 -2.41
CA GLU A 112 4.52 -9.70 -2.84
C GLU A 112 4.51 -8.24 -3.31
N THR A 113 3.42 -7.81 -3.94
CA THR A 113 3.27 -6.44 -4.49
C THR A 113 2.56 -5.49 -3.52
N TRP A 114 2.07 -6.00 -2.39
CA TRP A 114 1.21 -5.27 -1.46
C TRP A 114 1.83 -3.96 -0.98
N LYS A 115 3.11 -3.99 -0.58
CA LYS A 115 3.79 -2.83 0.00
C LYS A 115 3.78 -1.62 -0.93
N ASP A 116 4.07 -1.84 -2.22
CA ASP A 116 4.15 -0.77 -3.21
C ASP A 116 2.75 -0.30 -3.63
N VAL A 117 1.81 -1.23 -3.79
CA VAL A 117 0.41 -0.91 -4.07
C VAL A 117 -0.19 -0.08 -2.94
N ARG A 118 -0.05 -0.52 -1.69
CA ARG A 118 -0.51 0.21 -0.49
C ARG A 118 0.05 1.63 -0.46
N LYS A 119 1.35 1.81 -0.69
CA LYS A 119 1.97 3.14 -0.71
C LYS A 119 1.39 4.02 -1.81
N SER A 120 1.29 3.49 -3.03
CA SER A 120 0.75 4.23 -4.18
C SER A 120 -0.72 4.61 -3.98
N ALA A 121 -1.53 3.69 -3.46
CA ALA A 121 -2.95 3.90 -3.23
C ALA A 121 -3.19 4.92 -2.10
N ARG A 122 -2.45 4.83 -0.99
CA ARG A 122 -2.52 5.85 0.09
C ARG A 122 -2.11 7.24 -0.37
N ASN A 123 -1.11 7.35 -1.23
CA ASN A 123 -0.74 8.64 -1.82
C ASN A 123 -1.86 9.17 -2.73
N THR A 124 -2.42 8.30 -3.58
CA THR A 124 -3.56 8.66 -4.45
C THR A 124 -4.74 9.15 -3.61
N PHE A 125 -5.13 8.42 -2.57
CA PHE A 125 -6.19 8.82 -1.64
C PHE A 125 -5.95 10.23 -1.07
N LYS A 126 -4.75 10.50 -0.54
CA LYS A 126 -4.42 11.81 0.04
C LYS A 126 -4.46 12.93 -0.98
N ASP A 127 -3.91 12.70 -2.16
CA ASP A 127 -3.86 13.71 -3.22
C ASP A 127 -5.24 14.02 -3.76
N VAL A 128 -6.02 12.97 -4.07
CA VAL A 128 -7.42 13.13 -4.53
C VAL A 128 -8.25 13.81 -3.46
N LYS A 129 -8.19 13.38 -2.19
CA LYS A 129 -8.97 13.98 -1.10
C LYS A 129 -8.68 15.46 -0.92
N ARG A 130 -7.42 15.87 -1.06
CA ARG A 130 -7.04 17.28 -1.05
C ARG A 130 -7.61 18.04 -2.24
N GLY A 131 -7.43 17.53 -3.46
CA GLY A 131 -7.97 18.17 -4.67
C GLY A 131 -9.49 18.27 -4.64
N PHE A 132 -10.17 17.24 -4.14
CA PHE A 132 -11.61 17.21 -3.93
C PHE A 132 -12.08 18.29 -2.95
N ASN A 133 -11.41 18.46 -1.81
CA ASN A 133 -11.72 19.52 -0.86
C ASN A 133 -11.49 20.92 -1.47
N GLU A 134 -10.35 21.14 -2.12
CA GLU A 134 -10.03 22.41 -2.77
C GLU A 134 -11.06 22.76 -3.86
N LEU A 135 -11.51 21.76 -4.64
CA LEU A 135 -12.55 21.94 -5.64
C LEU A 135 -13.91 22.21 -4.98
N GLY A 136 -14.23 21.54 -3.88
CA GLY A 136 -15.41 21.80 -3.06
C GLY A 136 -15.49 23.26 -2.59
N ASP A 137 -14.39 23.81 -2.08
CA ASP A 137 -14.31 25.21 -1.64
C ASP A 137 -14.54 26.19 -2.81
N ARG A 138 -13.98 25.91 -3.99
CA ARG A 138 -14.22 26.73 -5.19
C ARG A 138 -15.67 26.66 -5.66
N LEU A 139 -16.29 25.49 -5.58
CA LEU A 139 -17.68 25.29 -5.98
C LEU A 139 -18.65 25.96 -5.02
N ALA A 140 -18.35 26.01 -3.73
CA ALA A 140 -19.19 26.70 -2.74
C ALA A 140 -19.46 28.16 -3.14
N VAL A 141 -18.42 28.87 -3.61
CA VAL A 141 -18.53 30.25 -4.10
C VAL A 141 -19.42 30.38 -5.35
N LEU A 142 -19.55 29.33 -6.16
CA LEU A 142 -20.41 29.32 -7.34
C LEU A 142 -21.87 28.95 -7.02
N PHE A 143 -22.11 28.41 -5.82
CA PHE A 143 -23.42 27.92 -5.40
C PHE A 143 -24.19 28.95 -4.59
N GLU A 144 -23.49 29.93 -4.00
CA GLU A 144 -24.00 31.19 -3.44
C GLU A 144 -24.64 32.10 -4.51
#